data_AF-A0A5K1B2T3-F1
#
_entry.id   AF-A0A5K1B2T3-F1
#
_cell.length_a   1.000
_cell.length_b   1.000
_cell.length_c   1.000
_cell.angle_alpha   90.00
_cell.angle_beta   90.00
_cell.angle_gamma   90.00
#
_symmetry.space_group_name_H-M   'P 1'
#
loop_
_entity.id
_entity.type
_entity.pdbx_description
1 polymer ?
#
loop_
_entity_poly.entity_id
_entity_poly.type
_entity_poly.pdbx_seq_one_letter_code
_entity_poly.pdbx_strand_id
1 'polypeptide(L)' 'YLDNEKATSTTLDSEGWLKTGDLCYIDEDGFLFVVDRLKELIKYKGYQ' A
#
# COMPACT_ATOMS: atom_id res chain seq x y z
N TYR A 1 5.47 -1.14 -14.46
CA TYR A 1 6.93 -1.31 -14.51
C TYR A 1 7.35 -1.66 -15.93
N LEU A 2 8.41 -1.04 -16.44
CA LEU A 2 8.90 -1.31 -17.79
C LEU A 2 9.31 -2.80 -17.90
N ASP A 3 8.82 -3.47 -18.95
CA ASP A 3 9.08 -4.88 -19.28
C ASP A 3 8.81 -5.90 -18.15
N ASN A 4 7.98 -5.54 -17.16
CA ASN A 4 7.60 -6.43 -16.07
C ASN A 4 6.09 -6.40 -15.87
N GLU A 5 5.40 -7.21 -16.69
CA GLU A 5 3.95 -7.37 -16.64
C GLU A 5 3.47 -7.87 -15.28
N LYS A 6 4.19 -8.83 -14.68
CA LYS A 6 3.84 -9.38 -13.36
C LYS A 6 3.87 -8.30 -12.28
N ALA A 7 4.93 -7.51 -12.20
CA ALA A 7 5.02 -6.45 -11.21
C ALA A 7 3.90 -5.41 -11.44
N THR A 8 3.59 -5.11 -12.70
CA THR A 8 2.53 -4.15 -13.08
C THR A 8 1.13 -4.65 -12.71
N SER A 9 0.84 -5.93 -12.97
CA SER A 9 -0.46 -6.51 -12.60
C SER A 9 -0.61 -6.64 -11.09
N THR A 10 0.47 -6.96 -10.36
CA THR A 10 0.40 -7.06 -8.89
C THR A 10 0.16 -5.72 -8.18
N THR A 11 0.53 -4.58 -8.79
CA THR A 11 0.27 -3.25 -8.22
C THR A 11 -1.18 -2.81 -8.28
N LEU A 12 -1.99 -3.46 -9.12
CA LEU A 12 -3.43 -3.18 -9.21
C LEU A 12 -4.22 -4.26 -8.47
N ASP A 13 -5.40 -3.92 -8.00
CA ASP A 13 -6.41 -4.91 -7.57
C ASP A 13 -7.34 -5.30 -8.73
N SER A 14 -8.34 -6.13 -8.44
CA SER A 14 -9.31 -6.60 -9.45
C SER A 14 -10.23 -5.52 -10.00
N GLU A 15 -10.35 -4.40 -9.30
CA GLU A 15 -11.16 -3.25 -9.70
C GLU A 15 -10.32 -2.16 -10.38
N GLY A 16 -8.99 -2.34 -10.42
CA GLY A 16 -8.05 -1.42 -11.06
C GLY A 16 -7.47 -0.36 -10.14
N TRP A 17 -7.66 -0.46 -8.82
CA TRP A 17 -7.06 0.47 -7.87
C TRP A 17 -5.58 0.19 -7.64
N LEU A 18 -4.80 1.27 -7.48
CA LEU A 18 -3.39 1.20 -7.18
C LEU A 18 -3.15 0.89 -5.70
N LYS A 19 -2.38 -0.17 -5.43
CA LYS A 19 -1.89 -0.50 -4.09
C LYS A 19 -0.66 0.36 -3.76
N THR A 20 -0.85 1.50 -3.12
CA THR A 20 0.22 2.49 -2.86
C THR A 20 1.27 2.00 -1.85
N GLY A 21 0.90 1.07 -0.97
CA GLY A 21 1.72 0.58 0.12
C GLY A 21 1.76 1.51 1.34
N ASP A 22 0.84 2.47 1.43
CA ASP A 22 0.66 3.37 2.58
C ASP A 22 -0.40 2.83 3.54
N LEU A 23 -0.17 3.03 4.83
CA LEU A 23 -1.20 2.92 5.86
C LEU A 23 -1.81 4.31 6.07
N CYS A 24 -3.10 4.43 5.79
CA CYS A 24 -3.82 5.68 5.94
C CYS A 24 -5.12 5.48 6.74
N TYR A 25 -5.64 6.56 7.28
CA TYR A 25 -7.02 6.63 7.77
C TYR A 25 -7.70 7.90 7.26
N ILE A 26 -9.03 7.87 7.20
CA ILE A 26 -9.86 9.04 6.91
C ILE A 26 -10.60 9.39 8.21
N ASP A 27 -10.57 10.66 8.61
CA ASP A 27 -11.29 11.12 9.80
C ASP A 27 -12.77 11.39 9.52
N GLU A 28 -13.51 11.82 10.55
CA GLU A 28 -14.95 12.09 10.45
C GLU A 28 -15.29 13.27 9.53
N ASP A 29 -14.33 14.18 9.34
CA ASP A 29 -14.45 15.35 8.46
C ASP A 29 -14.04 15.03 7.01
N GLY A 30 -13.61 13.79 6.73
CA GLY A 30 -13.26 13.31 5.41
C GLY A 30 -11.81 13.63 4.98
N PHE A 31 -10.94 14.03 5.90
CA PHE A 31 -9.53 14.27 5.61
C PHE A 31 -8.73 12.96 5.65
N LEU A 32 -7.84 12.78 4.65
CA LEU A 32 -6.95 11.63 4.56
C LEU A 32 -5.62 11.90 5.28
N PHE A 33 -5.22 10.98 6.16
CA PHE A 33 -3.95 11.03 6.88
C PHE A 33 -3.09 9.82 6.53
N VAL A 34 -1.83 10.07 6.17
CA VAL A 34 -0.82 9.03 5.94
C VAL A 34 -0.06 8.80 7.24
N VAL A 35 -0.11 7.56 7.75
CA VAL A 35 0.46 7.19 9.06
C VAL A 35 1.84 6.57 8.92
N ASP A 36 1.98 5.60 8.01
CA ASP A 36 3.21 4.84 7.84
C ASP A 36 3.23 4.14 6.46
N ARG A 37 4.34 3.50 6.10
CA ARG A 37 4.45 2.61 4.95
C ARG A 37 4.34 1.17 5.42
N LEU A 38 3.57 0.35 4.71
CA LEU A 38 3.35 -1.06 5.08
C LEU A 38 4.65 -1.86 5.22
N LYS A 39 5.70 -1.49 4.47
CA LYS A 39 7.02 -2.13 4.53
C LYS A 39 7.90 -1.64 5.70
N GLU A 40 7.58 -0.49 6.31
CA GLU A 40 8.34 0.13 7.40
C GLU A 40 7.72 -0.13 8.79
N LEU A 41 6.55 -0.79 8.85
CA LEU A 41 5.98 -1.31 10.09
C LEU A 41 7.00 -2.21 10.79
N ILE A 42 7.39 -1.84 12.01
CA ILE A 42 8.45 -2.50 12.79
C ILE A 42 8.12 -3.99 12.97
N LYS A 43 8.94 -4.84 12.35
CA LYS A 43 8.87 -6.29 12.47
C LYS A 43 9.39 -6.73 13.84
N TYR A 44 8.50 -7.08 14.75
CA TYR A 44 8.90 -7.84 15.95
C TYR A 44 9.24 -9.28 15.53
N LYS A 45 10.50 -9.70 15.73
CA LYS A 45 11.06 -11.03 15.38
C LYS A 45 11.17 -11.37 13.88
N GLY A 46 11.11 -10.39 12.97
CA GLY A 46 11.55 -10.56 11.58
C GLY A 46 10.68 -11.48 10.69
N TYR A 47 9.48 -11.87 11.13
CA TYR A 47 8.56 -12.65 10.30
C TYR A 47 7.82 -11.74 9.30
N GLN A 48 7.69 -12.22 8.05
CA GLN A 48 6.90 -11.65 6.96
C GLN A 48 6.10 -12.77 6.30
#